data_AF-F5LPX6-F1
#
_entry.id   AF-F5LPX6-F1
#
_cell.length_a   1.000
_cell.length_b   1.000
_cell.length_c   1.000
_cell.angle_alpha   90.00
_cell.angle_beta   90.00
_cell.angle_gamma   90.00
#
_symmetry.space_group_name_H-M   'P 1'
#
loop_
_entity.id
_entity.type
_entity.pdbx_description
1 polymer ?
#
loop_
_entity_poly.entity_id
_entity_poly.type
_entity_poly.pdbx_seq_one_letter_code
_entity_poly.pdbx_strand_id
1 'polypeptide(L)' 'MLFMAIFFFGGAIGSAIGGWLYATGGWSAALWIGIAFPIVALLYFATEKKQVL' A
#
# COMPACT_ATOMS: atom_id res chain seq x y z
N MET A 1 20.18 6.36 5.52
CA MET A 1 19.76 5.12 6.21
C MET A 1 18.26 5.07 6.47
N LEU A 2 17.60 6.19 6.86
CA LEU A 2 16.16 6.21 7.17
C LEU A 2 15.23 5.76 6.03
N PHE A 3 15.47 6.23 4.80
CA PHE A 3 14.69 5.77 3.63
C PHE A 3 14.77 4.24 3.46
N MET A 4 15.98 3.68 3.53
CA MET A 4 16.17 2.24 3.41
C MET A 4 15.49 1.49 4.57
N ALA A 5 15.60 2.00 5.79
CA ALA A 5 14.93 1.40 6.95
C ALA A 5 13.41 1.34 6.76
N ILE A 6 12.78 2.42 6.32
CA ILE A 6 11.33 2.48 6.10
C ILE A 6 10.92 1.60 4.91
N PHE A 7 11.72 1.59 3.83
CA PHE A 7 11.47 0.73 2.67
C PHE A 7 11.47 -0.75 3.06
N PHE A 8 12.50 -1.21 3.77
CA PHE A 8 12.58 -2.61 4.23
C PHE A 8 11.51 -2.94 5.28
N PHE A 9 11.22 -2.01 6.20
CA PHE A 9 10.17 -2.20 7.21
C PHE A 9 8.79 -2.35 6.56
N GLY A 10 8.46 -1.49 5.59
CA GLY A 10 7.23 -1.61 4.80
C GLY A 10 7.16 -2.93 4.03
N GLY A 11 8.28 -3.35 3.41
CA GLY A 11 8.36 -4.63 2.71
C GLY A 11 8.13 -5.84 3.62
N ALA A 12 8.67 -5.81 4.85
CA ALA A 12 8.47 -6.87 5.84
C ALA A 12 7.01 -6.96 6.32
N ILE A 13 6.40 -5.82 6.65
CA ILE A 13 4.99 -5.74 7.04
C ILE A 13 4.08 -6.22 5.90
N GLY A 14 4.30 -5.71 4.68
CA GLY A 14 3.53 -6.09 3.51
C GLY A 14 3.62 -7.59 3.22
N SER A 15 4.79 -8.19 3.40
CA SER A 15 5.00 -9.64 3.21
C SER A 15 4.24 -10.47 4.24
N ALA A 16 4.27 -10.07 5.52
CA ALA A 16 3.55 -10.77 6.59
C ALA A 16 2.03 -10.69 6.37
N ILE A 17 1.52 -9.49 6.07
CA ILE A 17 0.09 -9.27 5.80
C ILE A 17 -0.35 -10.00 4.53
N GLY A 18 0.45 -9.97 3.46
CA GLY A 18 0.14 -10.64 2.20
C GLY A 18 0.02 -12.15 2.36
N GLY A 19 0.95 -12.77 3.10
CA GLY A 19 0.88 -14.21 3.41
C GLY A 19 -0.35 -14.58 4.23
N TRP A 20 -0.68 -13.78 5.25
CA TRP A 20 -1.88 -13.99 6.06
C TRP A 20 -3.16 -13.87 5.24
N LEU A 21 -3.31 -12.81 4.46
CA LEU A 21 -4.49 -12.59 3.60
C LEU A 21 -4.65 -13.69 2.55
N TYR A 22 -3.54 -14.15 1.96
CA TYR A 22 -3.57 -15.27 1.03
C TYR A 22 -4.05 -16.55 1.72
N ALA A 23 -3.57 -16.83 2.94
CA ALA A 23 -3.99 -18.00 3.70
C ALA A 23 -5.46 -17.95 4.14
N THR A 24 -5.99 -16.77 4.49
CA THR A 24 -7.36 -16.62 5.01
C THR A 24 -8.42 -16.36 3.94
N GLY A 25 -8.04 -15.69 2.83
CA GLY A 25 -8.97 -15.20 1.81
C GLY A 25 -8.50 -15.42 0.37
N GLY A 26 -7.42 -16.17 0.19
CA GLY A 26 -6.87 -16.49 -1.12
C GLY A 26 -6.28 -15.29 -1.85
N TRP A 27 -6.00 -15.50 -3.15
CA TRP A 27 -5.38 -14.50 -4.00
C TRP A 27 -6.21 -13.22 -4.14
N SER A 28 -7.55 -13.33 -4.16
CA SER A 28 -8.43 -12.16 -4.30
C SER A 28 -8.31 -11.20 -3.14
N ALA A 29 -8.30 -11.69 -1.89
CA ALA A 29 -8.15 -10.83 -0.71
C ALA A 29 -6.79 -10.11 -0.69
N ALA A 30 -5.71 -10.82 -1.04
CA ALA A 30 -4.37 -10.23 -1.14
C ALA A 30 -4.32 -9.10 -2.19
N LEU A 31 -4.94 -9.30 -3.36
CA LEU A 31 -5.03 -8.27 -4.39
C LEU A 31 -5.83 -7.05 -3.94
N TRP A 32 -7.03 -7.24 -3.39
CA TRP A 32 -7.90 -6.14 -2.96
C TRP A 32 -7.23 -5.25 -1.92
N ILE A 33 -6.54 -5.84 -0.94
CA ILE A 33 -5.80 -5.07 0.06
C ILE A 33 -4.56 -4.41 -0.54
N GLY A 34 -3.86 -5.08 -1.45
CA GLY A 34 -2.72 -4.51 -2.17
C GLY A 34 -3.08 -3.26 -2.97
N ILE A 35 -4.23 -3.23 -3.65
CA ILE A 35 -4.65 -2.07 -4.46
C ILE A 35 -5.29 -0.95 -3.64
N ALA A 36 -5.71 -1.20 -2.40
CA ALA A 36 -6.38 -0.20 -1.57
C ALA A 36 -5.49 1.03 -1.33
N PHE A 37 -4.20 0.82 -1.06
CA PHE A 37 -3.23 1.90 -0.84
C PHE A 37 -3.04 2.82 -2.06
N PRO A 38 -2.74 2.33 -3.27
CA PRO A 38 -2.63 3.18 -4.44
C PRO A 38 -3.96 3.85 -4.83
N ILE A 39 -5.10 3.21 -4.59
CA ILE A 39 -6.42 3.86 -4.78
C ILE A 39 -6.56 5.05 -3.84
N VAL A 40 -6.26 4.89 -2.55
CA VAL A 40 -6.32 6.00 -1.58
C VAL A 40 -5.37 7.12 -1.97
N ALA A 41 -4.15 6.80 -2.41
CA ALA A 41 -3.19 7.78 -2.90
C ALA A 41 -3.69 8.53 -4.14
N LEU A 42 -4.30 7.82 -5.09
CA LEU A 42 -4.89 8.42 -6.30
C LEU A 42 -6.06 9.34 -5.95
N LEU A 43 -6.95 8.92 -5.05
CA LEU A 43 -8.06 9.73 -4.57
C LEU A 43 -7.56 10.99 -3.86
N TYR A 44 -6.54 10.86 -3.01
CA TYR A 44 -5.91 12.01 -2.37
C TYR A 44 -5.32 12.98 -3.40
N PHE A 45 -4.53 12.46 -4.35
CA PHE A 45 -3.95 13.26 -5.44
C PHE A 45 -5.04 13.97 -6.27
N ALA A 46 -6.15 13.29 -6.55
CA ALA A 46 -7.28 13.89 -7.25
C ALA A 46 -7.94 15.05 -6.48
N THR A 47 -7.77 15.10 -5.16
CA THR A 47 -8.26 16.20 -4.30
C THR A 47 -7.24 17.32 -4.09
N GLU A 48 -5.98 17.16 -4.54
CA GLU A 48 -4.99 18.23 -4.41
C GLU A 48 -5.38 19.44 -5.28
N LYS A 49 -5.51 20.60 -4.65
CA LYS A 49 -5.70 21.86 -5.37
C LYS A 49 -4.38 22.20 -6.06
N LYS A 50 -4.42 22.41 -7.38
CA LYS A 50 -3.26 22.94 -8.11
C LYS A 50 -2.82 24.24 -7.46
N GLN A 51 -1.65 24.23 -6.83
CA GLN A 51 -1.00 25.45 -6.39
C GLN A 51 -0.58 26.20 -7.66
N VAL A 52 -1.37 27.23 -8.02
CA VAL A 52 -1.00 28.14 -9.10
C VAL A 52 0.14 29.00 -8.57
N LEU A 53 1.34 28.77 -9.10
CA LEU A 53 2.51 29.63 -8.96
C LEU A 53 2.34 30.88 -9.82
#